data_AF-A0A7V1MKU2-F1
#
_entry.id   AF-A0A7V1MKU2-F1
#
_cell.length_a   1.000
_cell.length_b   1.000
_cell.length_c   1.000
_cell.angle_alpha   90.00
_cell.angle_beta   90.00
_cell.angle_gamma   90.00
#
_symmetry.space_group_name_H-M   'P 1'
#
loop_
_entity.id
_entity.type
_entity.pdbx_description
1 polymer ?
#
loop_
_entity_poly.entity_id
_entity_poly.type
_entity_poly.pdbx_seq_one_letter_code
_entity_poly.pdbx_strand_id
1 'polypeptide(L)' 'MRTTVILCHPVKGSFNHAISDEVVRSLKQQKHIVHYHDLYDEGFQPVLSADELQRRFSFDEQVQLYTSGP' A
#
# COMPACT_ATOMS: atom_id res chain seq x y z
N MET A 1 -4.68 -13.58 -10.46
CA MET A 1 -5.00 -13.33 -9.03
C MET A 1 -4.83 -11.85 -8.72
N ARG A 2 -5.40 -11.35 -7.62
CA ARG A 2 -5.15 -9.99 -7.11
C ARG A 2 -4.10 -10.04 -6.01
N THR A 3 -3.11 -9.17 -6.07
CA THR A 3 -2.00 -9.13 -5.11
C THR A 3 -1.73 -7.68 -4.72
N THR A 4 -1.64 -7.42 -3.41
CA THR A 4 -1.23 -6.12 -2.87
C THR A 4 0.21 -6.23 -2.39
N VAL A 5 1.06 -5.30 -2.82
CA VAL A 5 2.47 -5.19 -2.43
C VAL A 5 2.63 -3.87 -1.67
N ILE A 6 3.15 -3.94 -0.45
CA ILE A 6 3.35 -2.79 0.44
C ILE A 6 4.85 -2.66 0.71
N LEU A 7 5.43 -1.53 0.31
CA LEU A 7 6.79 -1.13 0.65
C LEU A 7 6.76 -0.16 1.84
N CYS A 8 7.62 -0.40 2.82
CA CYS A 8 7.78 0.43 4.01
C CYS A 8 9.26 0.73 4.23
N HIS A 9 9.86 1.57 3.37
CA HIS A 9 11.25 1.97 3.51
C HIS A 9 11.48 3.46 3.19
N PRO A 10 12.10 4.25 4.09
CA PRO A 10 12.19 5.71 3.92
C PRO A 10 13.17 6.16 2.84
N VAL A 11 14.23 5.38 2.62
CA VAL A 11 15.29 5.76 1.67
C VAL A 11 14.89 5.36 0.25
N LYS A 12 14.70 6.35 -0.61
CA LYS A 12 14.51 6.18 -2.05
C LYS A 12 15.64 5.39 -2.70
N GLY A 13 15.29 4.46 -3.58
CA GLY A 13 16.27 3.63 -4.29
C GLY A 13 17.05 2.67 -3.40
N SER A 14 16.55 2.39 -2.19
CA SER A 14 17.14 1.37 -1.31
C SER A 14 17.06 -0.03 -1.93
N PHE A 15 17.79 -0.97 -1.35
CA PHE A 15 17.67 -2.38 -1.72
C PHE A 15 16.23 -2.90 -1.60
N ASN A 16 15.46 -2.41 -0.63
CA ASN A 16 14.04 -2.75 -0.49
C ASN A 16 13.18 -2.22 -1.65
N HIS A 17 13.48 -1.04 -2.20
CA HIS A 17 12.85 -0.56 -3.42
C HIS A 17 13.18 -1.47 -4.62
N ALA A 18 14.46 -1.83 -4.77
CA ALA A 18 14.86 -2.73 -5.85
C ALA A 18 14.14 -4.10 -5.78
N ILE A 19 13.95 -4.64 -4.56
CA ILE A 19 13.16 -5.86 -4.36
C ILE A 19 11.68 -5.63 -4.72
N SER A 20 11.05 -4.57 -4.23
CA SER A 20 9.62 -4.33 -4.48
C SER A 20 9.33 -4.12 -5.96
N ASP A 21 10.20 -3.40 -6.67
CA ASP A 21 10.12 -3.21 -8.11
C ASP A 21 10.17 -4.54 -8.87
N GLU A 22 11.11 -5.41 -8.50
CA GLU A 22 11.25 -6.73 -9.11
C GLU A 22 10.04 -7.63 -8.83
N VAL A 23 9.50 -7.59 -7.61
CA VAL A 23 8.28 -8.32 -7.22
C VAL A 23 7.08 -7.84 -8.05
N VAL A 24 6.86 -6.53 -8.13
CA VAL A 24 5.75 -5.96 -8.92
C VAL A 24 5.89 -6.33 -10.39
N ARG A 25 7.10 -6.22 -10.95
CA ARG A 25 7.40 -6.59 -12.34
C ARG A 25 7.08 -8.05 -12.61
N SER A 26 7.56 -8.96 -11.77
CA SER A 26 7.33 -10.41 -11.88
C SER A 26 5.85 -10.78 -11.79
N LEU A 27 5.12 -10.21 -10.82
CA LEU A 27 3.68 -10.44 -10.68
C LEU A 27 2.88 -9.96 -11.90
N LYS A 28 3.21 -8.78 -12.43
CA LYS A 28 2.58 -8.25 -13.65
C LYS A 28 2.85 -9.14 -14.87
N GLN A 29 4.07 -9.66 -15.03
CA GLN A 29 4.41 -10.60 -16.11
C GLN A 29 3.59 -11.90 -16.03
N GLN A 30 3.28 -12.35 -14.81
CA GLN A 30 2.39 -13.49 -14.56
C GLN A 30 0.89 -13.16 -14.70
N LYS A 31 0.55 -11.96 -15.19
CA LYS A 31 -0.83 -11.45 -15.38
C LYS A 31 -1.63 -11.33 -14.08
N HIS A 32 -0.96 -11.05 -12.95
CA HIS A 32 -1.64 -10.67 -11.72
C HIS A 32 -2.12 -9.22 -11.82
N ILE A 33 -3.25 -8.93 -11.18
CA ILE A 33 -3.67 -7.55 -10.90
C ILE A 33 -2.91 -7.14 -9.63
N VAL A 34 -2.03 -6.14 -9.77
CA VAL A 34 -1.15 -5.70 -8.68
C VAL A 34 -1.55 -4.31 -8.20
N HIS A 35 -1.82 -4.19 -6.90
CA HIS A 35 -1.92 -2.91 -6.19
C HIS A 35 -0.60 -2.70 -5.45
N TYR A 36 0.08 -1.59 -5.71
CA TYR A 36 1.37 -1.29 -5.12
C TYR A 36 1.25 -0.02 -4.27
N HIS A 37 1.75 -0.10 -3.05
CA HIS A 37 1.78 1.01 -2.09
C HIS A 37 3.17 1.20 -1.54
N ASP A 38 3.70 2.41 -1.60
CA ASP A 38 4.90 2.82 -0.90
C ASP A 38 4.52 3.78 0.22
N LEU A 39 4.45 3.27 1.45
CA LEU A 39 3.88 4.00 2.58
C LEU A 39 4.64 5.29 2.90
N TYR A 40 5.95 5.34 2.62
CA TYR A 40 6.74 6.56 2.87
C TYR A 40 6.51 7.60 1.79
N ASP A 41 6.38 7.18 0.53
CA ASP A 41 6.04 8.08 -0.58
C ASP A 41 4.64 8.63 -0.49
N GLU A 42 3.72 7.78 -0.05
CA GLU A 42 2.30 8.08 0.08
C GLU A 42 2.00 8.92 1.33
N GLY A 43 2.98 9.07 2.22
CA GLY A 43 2.82 9.83 3.46
C GLY A 43 1.82 9.19 4.41
N PHE A 44 1.72 7.85 4.40
CA PHE A 44 0.76 7.10 5.20
C PHE A 44 0.91 7.44 6.69
N GLN A 45 -0.20 7.76 7.35
CA GLN A 45 -0.23 8.03 8.79
C GLN A 45 -0.49 6.71 9.56
N PRO A 46 0.52 6.11 10.22
CA PRO A 46 0.33 4.84 10.92
C PRO A 46 -0.42 4.97 12.24
N VAL A 47 -0.55 6.17 12.79
CA VAL A 47 -1.22 6.39 14.07
C VAL A 47 -2.73 6.40 13.87
N LEU A 48 -3.40 5.37 14.36
CA LEU A 48 -4.86 5.30 14.40
C LEU A 48 -5.41 6.36 15.36
N SER A 49 -6.23 7.27 14.83
CA SER A 49 -6.90 8.30 15.64
C SER A 49 -8.10 7.74 16.41
N ALA A 50 -8.50 8.44 17.49
CA ALA A 50 -9.70 8.08 18.25
C ALA A 50 -10.98 8.15 17.39
N ASP A 51 -11.06 9.13 16.50
CA ASP A 51 -12.19 9.31 15.59
C ASP A 51 -12.30 8.16 14.58
N GLU A 52 -11.18 7.71 14.00
CA GLU A 52 -11.17 6.55 13.09
C GLU A 52 -11.61 5.28 13.82
N LEU A 53 -11.11 5.08 15.05
CA LEU A 53 -11.48 3.93 15.87
C LEU A 53 -12.97 3.94 16.21
N GLN A 54 -13.51 5.08 16.61
CA GLN A 54 -14.93 5.23 16.96
C GLN A 54 -15.84 4.98 15.75
N ARG A 55 -15.47 5.51 14.58
CA ARG A 55 -16.28 5.42 13.35
C ARG A 55 -16.04 4.13 12.57
N ARG A 56 -15.02 3.34 12.94
CA ARG A 56 -14.53 2.18 12.18
C ARG A 56 -14.29 2.53 10.70
N PHE A 57 -13.71 3.70 10.48
CA PHE A 57 -13.53 4.31 9.17
C PHE A 57 -12.15 4.97 9.13
N SER A 58 -11.35 4.74 8.09
CA SER A 58 -10.07 5.43 7.92
C SER A 58 -10.25 6.73 7.14
N PHE A 59 -9.58 7.79 7.56
CA PHE A 59 -9.58 9.06 6.81
C PHE A 59 -8.56 9.08 5.67
N ASP A 60 -7.72 8.05 5.55
CA ASP A 60 -6.77 7.90 4.47
C ASP A 60 -7.49 7.47 3.17
N GLU A 61 -7.39 8.31 2.14
CA GLU A 61 -8.06 8.09 0.85
C GLU A 61 -7.58 6.79 0.17
N GLN A 62 -6.31 6.41 0.33
CA GLN A 62 -5.79 5.19 -0.27
C GLN A 62 -6.32 3.95 0.43
N VAL A 63 -6.47 3.99 1.76
CA VAL A 63 -7.13 2.91 2.51
C VAL A 63 -8.58 2.77 2.06
N GLN A 64 -9.29 3.90 1.89
CA GLN A 64 -10.69 3.90 1.47
C GLN A 64 -10.92 3.20 0.12
N LEU A 65 -9.98 3.28 -0.83
CA LEU A 65 -10.08 2.57 -2.12
C LEU A 65 -10.33 1.06 -1.99
N TYR A 66 -9.95 0.46 -0.85
CA TYR A 66 -10.06 -0.98 -0.61
C TYR A 66 -11.05 -1.36 0.49
N THR A 67 -11.48 -0.39 1.31
CA THR A 67 -12.39 -0.63 2.44
C THR A 67 -13.80 -0.13 2.19
N SER A 68 -14.03 0.66 1.14
CA SER A 68 -15.38 0.92 0.64
C SER A 68 -15.95 -0.38 0.09
N GLY A 69 -16.92 -0.97 0.80
CA GLY A 69 -17.63 -2.16 0.34
C GLY A 69 -18.45 -1.90 -0.94
N PRO A 70 -19.07 -2.95 -1.53
CA PRO A 70 -20.15 -2.75 -2.49
C PRO A 70 -21.32 -1.95 -1.91
#